data_AF-A0AA96ZK74-F1
#
_entry.id   AF-A0AA96ZK74-F1
#
_cell.length_a   1.000
_cell.length_b   1.000
_cell.length_c   1.000
_cell.angle_alpha   90.00
_cell.angle_beta   90.00
_cell.angle_gamma   90.00
#
_symmetry.space_group_name_H-M   'P 1'
#
loop_
_entity.id
_entity.type
_entity.pdbx_description
1 polymer ?
#
loop_
_entity_poly.entity_id
_entity_poly.type
_entity_poly.pdbx_seq_one_letter_code
_entity_poly.pdbx_strand_id
1 'polypeptide(L)' 'MQPECSPTAEGGRGLLLVDCLCEYWGVEETRNGTVVWAELRTDAA' A
#
# COMPACT_ATOMS: atom_id res chain seq x y z
N MET A 1 21.00 7.20 -14.09
CA MET A 1 19.57 6.82 -14.11
C MET A 1 18.89 7.64 -13.03
N GLN A 2 18.17 8.71 -13.37
CA GLN A 2 17.37 9.43 -12.36
C GLN A 2 16.19 8.55 -11.99
N PRO A 3 15.85 8.41 -10.69
CA PRO A 3 14.65 7.68 -10.30
C PRO A 3 13.45 8.40 -10.90
N GLU A 4 12.63 7.63 -11.61
CA GLU A 4 11.40 8.09 -12.22
C GLU A 4 10.44 8.60 -11.15
N CYS A 5 10.39 9.93 -10.99
CA CYS A 5 9.56 10.62 -10.00
C CYS A 5 8.10 10.75 -10.50
N SER A 6 7.52 9.66 -11.01
CA SER A 6 6.10 9.63 -11.37
C SER A 6 5.27 9.16 -10.17
N PRO A 7 4.04 9.66 -9.96
CA PRO A 7 3.19 9.23 -8.84
C PRO A 7 2.87 7.73 -8.84
N THR A 8 2.97 7.08 -10.01
CA THR A 8 2.70 5.66 -10.23
C THR A 8 3.97 4.83 -10.42
N ALA A 9 5.15 5.42 -10.24
CA ALA A 9 6.40 4.66 -10.31
C ALA A 9 6.42 3.59 -9.20
N GLU A 10 6.90 2.40 -9.54
CA GLU A 10 7.05 1.29 -8.59
C GLU A 10 8.01 1.65 -7.43
N GLY A 11 8.91 2.63 -7.64
CA GLY A 11 9.78 3.23 -6.62
C GLY A 11 9.18 4.40 -5.84
N GLY A 12 7.87 4.64 -5.94
CA GLY A 12 7.16 5.69 -5.24
C GLY A 12 7.05 5.46 -3.72
N ARG A 13 6.40 6.39 -3.01
CA ARG A 13 6.22 6.33 -1.55
C ARG A 13 4.94 5.57 -1.13
N GLY A 14 4.20 4.99 -2.07
CA GLY A 14 2.89 4.40 -1.82
C GLY A 14 2.94 3.30 -0.75
N LEU A 15 3.80 2.30 -0.93
CA LEU A 15 3.96 1.21 0.04
C LEU A 15 4.50 1.69 1.39
N LEU A 16 5.41 2.67 1.39
CA LEU A 16 5.90 3.28 2.64
C LEU A 16 4.76 3.92 3.45
N LEU A 17 3.82 4.60 2.78
CA LEU A 17 2.67 5.19 3.46
C LEU A 17 1.71 4.12 4.00
N VAL A 18 1.50 3.03 3.24
CA VAL A 18 0.69 1.88 3.69
C VAL A 18 1.29 1.25 4.95
N ASP A 19 2.60 0.99 4.96
CA ASP A 19 3.33 0.46 6.13
C ASP A 19 3.21 1.37 7.36
N CYS A 20 3.19 2.69 7.17
CA CYS A 20 3.15 3.65 8.28
C CYS A 20 1.74 3.84 8.87
N LEU A 21 0.69 3.66 8.06
CA LEU A 21 -0.69 3.99 8.46
C LEU A 21 -1.50 2.78 8.92
N CYS A 22 -1.15 1.57 8.46
CA CYS A 22 -1.94 0.38 8.74
C CYS A 22 -1.37 -0.38 9.93
N GLU A 23 -2.23 -0.96 10.78
CA GLU A 23 -1.78 -1.91 11.80
C GLU A 23 -1.34 -3.22 11.15
N TYR A 24 -2.13 -3.67 10.17
CA TYR A 24 -1.85 -4.82 9.33
C TYR A 24 -2.24 -4.50 7.90
N TRP A 25 -1.51 -5.05 6.95
CA TRP A 25 -1.89 -5.02 5.55
C TRP A 25 -1.33 -6.25 4.85
N GLY A 26 -1.91 -6.59 3.71
CA GLY A 26 -1.47 -7.76 2.98
C GLY A 26 -2.05 -7.85 1.58
N VAL A 27 -1.61 -8.90 0.91
CA VAL A 27 -2.04 -9.27 -0.42
C VAL A 27 -2.46 -10.72 -0.40
N GLU A 28 -3.64 -11.01 -0.93
CA GLU A 28 -4.16 -12.36 -1.09
C GLU A 28 -4.41 -12.64 -2.58
N GLU A 29 -3.86 -13.74 -3.08
CA GLU A 29 -4.18 -14.24 -4.41
C GLU A 29 -5.49 -15.04 -4.38
N THR A 30 -6.42 -14.68 -5.25
CA THR A 30 -7.69 -15.37 -5.40
C THR A 30 -7.84 -15.90 -6.82
N ARG A 31 -8.81 -16.78 -7.05
CA ARG A 31 -9.13 -17.26 -8.41
C ARG A 31 -9.54 -16.15 -9.39
N ASN A 32 -9.98 -15.00 -8.88
CA ASN A 32 -10.47 -13.88 -9.68
C ASN A 32 -9.49 -12.69 -9.69
N GLY A 33 -8.24 -12.89 -9.26
CA GLY A 33 -7.21 -11.87 -9.20
C GLY A 33 -6.73 -11.60 -7.78
N THR A 34 -6.16 -10.43 -7.57
CA THR A 34 -5.46 -10.08 -6.32
C THR A 34 -6.33 -9.18 -5.45
N VAL A 35 -6.45 -9.54 -4.17
CA VAL A 35 -7.05 -8.69 -3.15
C VAL A 35 -5.93 -8.03 -2.36
N VAL A 36 -5.97 -6.70 -2.27
CA VAL A 36 -5.11 -5.91 -1.39
C VAL A 36 -5.98 -5.39 -0.26
N TRP A 37 -5.59 -5.63 0.99
CA TRP A 37 -6.36 -5.26 2.16
C TRP A 37 -5.48 -4.59 3.23
N ALA A 38 -6.11 -3.82 4.11
CA ALA A 38 -5.46 -3.13 5.21
C ALA A 38 -6.42 -2.94 6.39
N GLU A 39 -5.88 -3.04 7.60
CA GLU A 39 -6.54 -2.70 8.86
C GLU A 39 -6.00 -1.35 9.33
N LEU A 40 -6.91 -0.37 9.46
CA LEU A 40 -6.58 0.97 9.93
C LEU A 40 -7.23 1.20 11.29
N ARG A 41 -6.52 1.92 12.16
CA ARG A 41 -7.14 2.46 13.37
C ARG A 41 -8.19 3.49 13.00
N THR A 42 -9.35 3.39 13.62
CA THR A 42 -10.47 4.30 13.39
C THR A 42 -10.54 5.42 14.42
N ASP A 43 -9.49 5.61 15.23
CA ASP A 43 -9.47 6.68 16.21
C ASP A 43 -9.48 8.04 15.53
N ALA A 44 -10.67 8.62 15.48
CA ALA A 44 -10.86 10.05 15.30
C ALA A 44 -10.38 10.73 16.60
N ALA A 45 -9.16 11.27 16.55
CA ALA A 45 -8.72 12.28 17.52
C ALA A 45 -9.55 13.56 17.38
#